data_AF-A0AAU8L8C9-F1
#
_entry.id   AF-A0AAU8L8C9-F1
#
_cell.length_a   1.000
_cell.length_b   1.000
_cell.length_c   1.000
_cell.angle_alpha   90.00
_cell.angle_beta   90.00
_cell.angle_gamma   90.00
#
_symmetry.space_group_name_H-M   'P 1'
#
loop_
_entity.id
_entity.type
_entity.pdbx_description
1 polymer ?
#
loop_
_entity_poly.entity_id
_entity_poly.type
_entity_poly.pdbx_seq_one_letter_code
_entity_poly.pdbx_strand_id
1 'polypeptide(L)'
;MLNEKEYDLNMKLTKVFKDPQIIRWVDLYMYGEEYICRGAVLDIPNFFADEKCTKLMFIESSQEDCSLSLVILTGKKAGIIWVHLPIEAYYDGTRVLSTKWILTNFNKWISPNTDLKKVKFLYNFIYKEK
;
A
#
# COMPACT_ATOMS: atom_id res chain seq x y z
N MET A 1 -2.66 -26.09 0.59
CA MET A 1 -2.86 -24.98 1.55
C MET A 1 -4.28 -24.47 1.37
N LEU A 2 -5.15 -24.71 2.35
CA LEU A 2 -6.58 -24.35 2.29
C LEU A 2 -6.74 -22.91 2.79
N ASN A 3 -7.20 -22.01 1.92
CA ASN A 3 -7.76 -20.74 2.39
C ASN A 3 -9.09 -21.06 3.10
N GLU A 4 -9.30 -20.54 4.30
CA GLU A 4 -10.62 -20.62 4.95
C GLU A 4 -11.60 -19.73 4.18
N LYS A 5 -12.76 -20.31 3.87
CA LYS A 5 -13.81 -19.66 3.08
C LYS A 5 -15.08 -19.65 3.92
N GLU A 6 -15.74 -18.50 3.95
CA GLU A 6 -17.08 -18.34 4.52
C GLU A 6 -18.10 -18.35 3.39
N TYR A 7 -19.20 -19.09 3.60
CA TYR A 7 -20.29 -19.19 2.65
C TYR A 7 -21.60 -18.82 3.35
N ASP A 8 -22.53 -18.18 2.63
CA ASP A 8 -23.89 -18.00 3.11
C ASP A 8 -24.70 -19.32 3.07
N LEU A 9 -25.95 -19.27 3.55
CA LEU A 9 -26.86 -20.43 3.55
C LEU A 9 -27.19 -20.96 2.14
N ASN A 10 -26.93 -20.17 1.09
CA ASN A 10 -27.10 -20.56 -0.31
C ASN A 10 -25.79 -21.05 -0.95
N MET A 11 -24.76 -21.30 -0.14
CA MET A 11 -23.40 -21.67 -0.58
C MET A 11 -22.71 -20.63 -1.47
N LYS A 12 -23.09 -19.36 -1.37
CA LYS A 12 -22.38 -18.27 -2.04
C LYS A 12 -21.19 -17.84 -1.18
N LEU A 13 -20.02 -17.74 -1.79
CA LEU A 13 -18.80 -17.27 -1.11
C LEU A 13 -19.00 -15.82 -0.63
N THR A 14 -18.96 -15.62 0.67
CA THR A 14 -19.13 -14.30 1.30
C THR A 14 -17.79 -13.69 1.70
N LYS A 15 -16.82 -14.52 2.13
CA LYS A 15 -15.52 -14.04 2.58
C LYS A 15 -14.43 -15.08 2.36
N VAL A 16 -13.24 -14.63 1.97
CA VAL A 16 -12.03 -15.46 1.93
C VAL A 16 -11.11 -14.94 3.03
N PHE A 17 -10.95 -15.73 4.10
CA PHE A 17 -9.99 -15.43 5.14
C PHE A 17 -8.61 -15.79 4.61
N LYS A 18 -7.79 -14.77 4.35
CA LYS A 18 -6.37 -14.95 4.00
C LYS A 18 -5.64 -15.28 5.28
N ASP A 19 -4.85 -16.35 5.27
CA ASP A 19 -3.93 -16.69 6.35
C ASP A 19 -3.09 -15.45 6.73
N PRO A 20 -3.28 -14.90 7.93
CA PRO A 20 -2.58 -13.71 8.38
C PRO A 20 -1.08 -13.97 8.60
N GLN A 21 -0.59 -15.20 8.45
CA GLN A 21 0.82 -15.53 8.61
C GLN A 21 1.61 -15.50 7.29
N ILE A 22 1.01 -15.18 6.15
CA ILE A 22 1.69 -15.16 4.85
C ILE A 22 1.83 -13.71 4.37
N ILE A 23 3.08 -13.22 4.28
CA ILE A 23 3.40 -11.98 3.56
C ILE A 23 2.99 -12.18 2.09
N ARG A 24 1.96 -11.48 1.64
CA ARG A 24 1.50 -11.54 0.25
C ARG A 24 1.60 -10.17 -0.40
N TRP A 25 2.49 -10.08 -1.39
CA TRP A 25 2.48 -9.00 -2.35
C TRP A 25 1.32 -9.21 -3.33
N VAL A 26 0.48 -8.20 -3.49
CA VAL A 26 -0.59 -8.15 -4.49
C VAL A 26 -0.32 -7.03 -5.47
N ASP A 27 -0.98 -7.04 -6.62
CA ASP A 27 -0.99 -5.85 -7.46
C ASP A 27 -1.81 -4.75 -6.75
N LEU A 28 -1.31 -3.51 -6.70
CA LEU A 28 -1.98 -2.41 -6.01
C LEU A 28 -3.41 -2.20 -6.55
N TYR A 29 -3.60 -2.28 -7.87
CA TYR A 29 -4.91 -2.12 -8.51
C TYR A 29 -5.89 -3.27 -8.23
N MET A 30 -5.42 -4.38 -7.67
CA MET A 30 -6.25 -5.51 -7.23
C MET A 30 -6.53 -5.49 -5.72
N TYR A 31 -6.05 -4.46 -5.00
CA TYR A 31 -6.35 -4.31 -3.58
C TYR A 31 -7.81 -3.88 -3.41
N GLY A 32 -8.59 -4.74 -2.73
CA GLY A 32 -10.06 -4.63 -2.69
C GLY A 32 -10.63 -3.92 -1.48
N GLU A 33 -9.81 -3.53 -0.49
CA GLU A 33 -10.29 -2.78 0.67
C GLU A 33 -10.33 -1.28 0.36
N GLU A 34 -11.20 -0.55 1.04
CA GLU A 34 -11.45 0.87 0.78
C GLU A 34 -10.33 1.79 1.29
N TYR A 35 -9.53 1.29 2.24
CA TYR A 35 -8.45 2.03 2.87
C TYR A 35 -7.15 1.25 3.05
N ILE A 36 -6.05 1.99 3.19
CA ILE A 36 -4.69 1.52 3.42
C ILE A 36 -4.17 2.11 4.73
N CYS A 37 -3.73 1.23 5.63
CA CYS A 37 -3.13 1.62 6.90
C CYS A 37 -1.64 2.00 6.74
N ARG A 38 -1.13 2.77 7.71
CA ARG A 38 0.32 2.93 7.93
C ARG A 38 1.01 1.57 8.08
N GLY A 39 2.26 1.49 7.69
CA GLY A 39 3.06 0.25 7.63
C GLY A 39 2.92 -0.51 6.32
N ALA A 40 1.92 -0.21 5.50
CA ALA A 40 1.80 -0.78 4.17
C ALA A 40 2.93 -0.31 3.24
N VAL A 41 3.28 -1.13 2.25
CA VAL A 41 4.43 -0.91 1.38
C VAL A 41 4.06 -1.02 -0.09
N LEU A 42 4.60 -0.12 -0.88
CA LEU A 42 4.60 -0.16 -2.34
C LEU A 42 5.93 -0.68 -2.84
N ASP A 43 5.93 -1.56 -3.84
CA ASP A 43 7.12 -1.93 -4.62
C ASP A 43 6.95 -1.34 -6.02
N ILE A 44 7.78 -0.35 -6.36
CA ILE A 44 7.60 0.46 -7.57
C ILE A 44 8.79 0.23 -8.51
N PRO A 45 8.56 -0.35 -9.71
CA PRO A 45 9.64 -0.61 -10.66
C PRO A 45 10.16 0.68 -11.28
N ASN A 46 11.48 0.76 -11.46
CA ASN A 46 12.17 1.88 -12.12
C ASN A 46 11.77 3.27 -11.57
N PHE A 47 11.51 3.35 -10.26
CA PHE A 47 11.12 4.59 -9.61
C PHE A 47 12.23 5.65 -9.69
N PHE A 48 13.48 5.21 -9.56
CA PHE A 48 14.67 5.98 -9.94
C PHE A 48 15.37 5.30 -11.13
N ALA A 49 15.96 6.10 -12.02
CA ALA A 49 16.55 5.60 -13.26
C ALA A 49 17.68 4.57 -13.05
N ASP A 50 18.38 4.62 -11.91
CA ASP A 50 19.48 3.72 -11.56
C ASP A 50 19.05 2.54 -10.65
N GLU A 51 17.76 2.43 -10.30
CA GLU A 51 17.25 1.40 -9.41
C GLU A 51 16.16 0.56 -10.10
N LYS A 52 16.33 -0.76 -10.14
CA LYS A 52 15.33 -1.68 -10.73
C LYS A 52 13.96 -1.57 -10.05
N CYS A 53 13.96 -1.37 -8.73
CA CYS A 53 12.76 -1.25 -7.94
C CYS A 53 13.05 -0.49 -6.64
N THR A 54 12.11 0.33 -6.22
CA THR A 54 12.19 1.09 -4.96
C THR A 54 10.96 0.79 -4.12
N LYS A 55 11.17 0.47 -2.84
CA LYS A 55 10.08 0.25 -1.88
C LYS A 55 9.78 1.53 -1.12
N LEU A 56 8.51 1.88 -1.01
CA LEU A 56 8.03 3.00 -0.20
C LEU A 56 7.06 2.50 0.87
N MET A 57 7.16 2.99 2.10
CA MET A 57 6.22 2.67 3.18
C MET A 57 5.34 3.85 3.53
N PHE A 58 4.05 3.60 3.73
CA PHE A 58 3.14 4.58 4.32
C PHE A 58 3.44 4.71 5.81
N ILE A 59 3.72 5.93 6.26
CA ILE A 59 4.00 6.25 7.66
C ILE A 59 3.03 7.32 8.15
N GLU A 60 2.87 7.35 9.47
CA GLU A 60 2.34 8.53 10.14
C GLU A 60 3.47 9.56 10.27
N SER A 61 3.22 10.79 9.87
CA SER A 61 4.14 11.93 9.99
C SER A 61 3.54 13.01 10.89
N SER A 62 4.41 13.84 11.47
CA SER A 62 4.02 14.94 12.35
C SER A 62 3.71 16.25 11.61
N GLN A 63 3.43 16.18 10.30
CA GLN A 63 3.06 17.36 9.50
C GLN A 63 1.66 17.84 9.89
N GLU A 64 1.50 19.15 10.08
CA GLU A 64 0.27 19.75 10.66
C GLU A 64 -0.97 19.52 9.78
N ASP A 65 -0.81 19.59 8.45
CA ASP A 65 -1.94 19.53 7.50
C ASP A 65 -2.27 18.11 7.03
N CYS A 66 -1.29 17.20 7.04
CA CYS A 66 -1.52 15.80 6.72
C CYS A 66 -0.45 14.90 7.35
N SER A 67 -0.93 13.98 8.18
CA SER A 67 -0.10 13.02 8.90
C SER A 67 0.23 11.77 8.09
N LEU A 68 -0.05 11.71 6.78
CA LEU A 68 0.31 10.55 5.95
C LEU A 68 1.45 10.89 5.00
N SER A 69 2.47 10.04 4.98
CA SER A 69 3.66 10.25 4.16
C SER A 69 4.23 8.93 3.66
N LEU A 70 5.04 9.00 2.62
CA LEU A 70 5.78 7.86 2.09
C LEU A 70 7.26 8.03 2.40
N VAL A 71 7.87 7.04 3.05
CA VAL A 71 9.32 6.97 3.27
C VAL A 71 9.94 5.92 2.36
N ILE A 72 11.13 6.22 1.82
CA ILE A 72 11.89 5.29 0.99
C ILE A 72 12.54 4.23 1.87
N LEU A 73 12.33 2.95 1.57
CA LEU A 73 12.86 1.83 2.34
C LEU A 73 14.16 1.24 1.78
N THR A 74 14.40 1.38 0.48
CA THR A 74 15.48 0.67 -0.22
C THR A 74 16.30 1.61 -1.09
N GLY A 75 17.52 1.18 -1.42
CA GLY A 75 18.38 1.92 -2.34
C GLY A 75 19.13 3.06 -1.69
N LYS A 76 19.73 3.93 -2.52
CA LYS A 76 20.64 4.99 -2.04
C LYS A 76 19.92 6.09 -1.27
N LYS A 77 18.61 6.21 -1.45
CA LYS A 77 17.75 7.23 -0.84
C LYS A 77 16.92 6.70 0.33
N ALA A 78 17.21 5.49 0.81
CA ALA A 78 16.51 4.90 1.95
C ALA A 78 16.57 5.83 3.18
N GLY A 79 15.46 5.90 3.92
CA GLY A 79 15.28 6.75 5.10
C GLY A 79 14.76 8.16 4.79
N ILE A 80 14.68 8.57 3.52
CA ILE A 80 14.17 9.89 3.12
C ILE A 80 12.65 9.82 2.95
N ILE A 81 11.93 10.83 3.46
CA ILE A 81 10.52 11.05 3.12
C ILE A 81 10.42 11.48 1.66
N TRP A 82 9.76 10.65 0.85
CA TRP A 82 9.53 10.93 -0.56
C TRP A 82 8.46 12.01 -0.76
N VAL A 83 7.33 11.87 -0.08
CA VAL A 83 6.19 12.78 -0.24
C VAL A 83 5.33 12.81 1.01
N HIS A 84 4.87 14.01 1.36
CA HIS A 84 3.75 14.22 2.27
C HIS A 84 2.48 14.25 1.42
N LEU A 85 1.53 13.36 1.70
CA LEU A 85 0.28 13.31 0.96
C LEU A 85 -0.62 14.47 1.39
N PRO A 86 -1.52 14.95 0.52
CA PRO A 86 -2.43 16.02 0.90
C PRO A 86 -3.62 15.46 1.71
N ILE A 87 -4.40 16.34 2.36
CA ILE A 87 -5.49 15.94 3.24
C ILE A 87 -6.61 15.19 2.51
N GLU A 88 -6.84 15.47 1.22
CA GLU A 88 -7.82 14.74 0.41
C GLU A 88 -7.44 13.26 0.17
N ALA A 89 -6.23 12.85 0.51
CA ALA A 89 -5.82 11.45 0.47
C ALA A 89 -6.48 10.61 1.57
N TYR A 90 -7.01 11.25 2.62
CA TYR A 90 -7.70 10.56 3.70
C TYR A 90 -8.95 9.84 3.23
N TYR A 91 -9.15 8.64 3.79
CA TYR A 91 -10.42 7.94 3.68
C TYR A 91 -11.41 8.55 4.67
N ASP A 92 -12.48 9.17 4.16
CA ASP A 92 -13.61 9.69 4.96
C ASP A 92 -13.20 10.51 6.21
N GLY A 93 -12.19 11.38 6.05
CA GLY A 93 -11.69 12.24 7.14
C GLY A 93 -10.91 11.52 8.24
N THR A 94 -10.60 10.24 8.06
CA THR A 94 -9.76 9.44 8.97
C THR A 94 -8.28 9.57 8.63
N ARG A 95 -7.37 9.16 9.54
CA ARG A 95 -5.91 9.17 9.30
C ARG A 95 -5.39 7.94 8.53
N VAL A 96 -6.22 7.30 7.72
CA VAL A 96 -5.80 6.22 6.82
C VAL A 96 -6.00 6.65 5.36
N LEU A 97 -5.21 6.07 4.46
CA LEU A 97 -5.21 6.45 3.06
C LEU A 97 -6.41 5.82 2.34
N SER A 98 -7.13 6.60 1.54
CA SER A 98 -8.16 6.10 0.62
C SER A 98 -7.52 5.30 -0.52
N THR A 99 -7.92 4.04 -0.67
CA THR A 99 -7.50 3.18 -1.80
C THR A 99 -7.91 3.82 -3.13
N LYS A 100 -9.14 4.34 -3.22
CA LYS A 100 -9.63 5.02 -4.42
C LYS A 100 -8.77 6.23 -4.77
N TRP A 101 -8.38 7.02 -3.76
CA TRP A 101 -7.57 8.21 -3.97
C TRP A 101 -6.21 7.84 -4.55
N ILE A 102 -5.50 6.88 -3.95
CA ILE A 102 -4.16 6.52 -4.45
C ILE A 102 -4.23 5.93 -5.86
N LEU A 103 -5.21 5.08 -6.17
CA LEU A 103 -5.34 4.53 -7.53
C LEU A 103 -5.57 5.63 -8.58
N THR A 104 -6.29 6.68 -8.21
CA THR A 104 -6.57 7.83 -9.10
C THR A 104 -5.37 8.78 -9.21
N ASN A 105 -4.63 8.96 -8.12
CA ASN A 105 -3.66 10.05 -7.95
C ASN A 105 -2.20 9.59 -7.96
N PHE A 106 -1.94 8.29 -8.10
CA PHE A 106 -0.60 7.69 -8.00
C PHE A 106 0.44 8.41 -8.85
N ASN A 107 0.16 8.62 -10.14
CA ASN A 107 1.15 9.20 -11.04
C ASN A 107 1.40 10.68 -10.74
N LYS A 108 0.38 11.40 -10.26
CA LYS A 108 0.51 12.82 -9.90
C LYS A 108 1.41 13.01 -8.67
N TRP A 109 1.27 12.16 -7.67
CA TRP A 109 1.90 12.38 -6.35
C TRP A 109 3.09 11.47 -6.05
N ILE A 110 3.14 10.28 -6.64
CA ILE A 110 4.12 9.24 -6.28
C ILE A 110 5.09 9.04 -7.43
N SER A 111 4.62 8.64 -8.62
CA SER A 111 5.52 8.34 -9.75
C SER A 111 4.87 8.61 -11.12
N PRO A 112 5.19 9.73 -11.78
CA PRO A 112 4.53 10.17 -13.02
C PRO A 112 4.50 9.16 -14.16
N ASN A 113 5.59 8.40 -14.33
CA ASN A 113 5.80 7.52 -15.49
C ASN A 113 5.61 6.03 -15.17
N THR A 114 5.12 5.71 -13.96
CA THR A 114 4.90 4.32 -13.57
C THR A 114 3.56 3.82 -14.07
N ASP A 115 3.57 2.62 -14.65
CA ASP A 115 2.34 1.86 -14.90
C ASP A 115 1.84 1.23 -13.60
N LEU A 116 0.69 1.69 -13.11
CA LEU A 116 0.07 1.25 -11.86
C LEU A 116 -0.14 -0.28 -11.81
N LYS A 117 -0.31 -0.93 -12.97
CA LYS A 117 -0.47 -2.39 -13.05
C LYS A 117 0.79 -3.16 -12.67
N LYS A 118 1.94 -2.50 -12.65
CA LYS A 118 3.23 -3.08 -12.26
C LYS A 118 3.61 -2.78 -10.81
N VAL A 119 2.82 -1.98 -10.11
CA VAL A 119 3.07 -1.63 -8.70
C VAL A 119 2.55 -2.74 -7.82
N LYS A 120 3.44 -3.30 -6.99
CA LYS A 120 3.04 -4.26 -5.96
C LYS A 120 2.72 -3.54 -4.65
N PHE A 121 1.84 -4.15 -3.87
CA PHE A 121 1.38 -3.67 -2.59
C PHE A 121 1.49 -4.78 -1.55
N LEU A 122 1.98 -4.42 -0.37
CA LEU A 122 2.00 -5.27 0.81
C LEU A 122 1.25 -4.52 1.93
N TYR A 123 0.19 -5.13 2.45
CA TYR A 123 -0.66 -4.50 3.46
C TYR A 123 0.05 -4.26 4.79
N ASN A 124 0.85 -5.21 5.27
CA ASN A 124 1.64 -5.05 6.48
C ASN A 124 2.84 -5.99 6.48
N PHE A 125 3.94 -5.59 7.12
CA PHE A 125 5.03 -6.50 7.44
C PHE A 125 4.64 -7.35 8.63
N ILE A 126 4.76 -8.67 8.47
CA ILE A 126 4.49 -9.63 9.53
C ILE A 126 5.82 -10.23 9.92
N TYR A 127 6.34 -9.80 11.06
CA TYR A 127 7.52 -10.40 11.65
C TYR A 127 7.16 -11.79 12.20
N LYS A 128 7.91 -12.81 11.78
CA LYS A 128 7.86 -14.14 12.39
C LYS A 128 9.13 -14.34 13.20
N GLU A 129 8.98 -14.61 14.48
CA GLU A 129 10.06 -15.24 15.26
C GLU A 129 10.29 -16.65 14.69
N LYS A 130 11.56 -17.04 14.56
CA LYS A 130 11.96 -18.35 14.05
C LYS A 130 11.65 -19.45 15.05
#